data_AF-A0A392MAH6-F1
#
_entry.id   AF-A0A392MAH6-F1
#
_cell.length_a   1.000
_cell.length_b   1.000
_cell.length_c   1.000
_cell.angle_alpha   90.00
_cell.angle_beta   90.00
_cell.angle_gamma   90.00
#
_symmetry.space_group_name_H-M   'P 1'
#
loop_
_entity.id
_entity.type
_entity.pdbx_description
1 polymer ?
#
loop_
_entity_poly.entity_id
_entity_poly.type
_entity_poly.pdbx_seq_one_letter_code
_entity_poly.pdbx_strand_id
1 'polypeptide(L)'
;MGNAACAGLTVMFIILSIGHISGAHLNPSLTIAFAAFRHFPWAHVPAYIAAQVSASICACYALKVVYHPFLSGGVTVPTVDVGQAFATEFIITFILLFVVTAVATDSRAVGELAGIAVGATVLLNILISGPTSGGSMNPVRTLGPAVAAGNYKHIWIYLVAPTLGALAGSGPSLHPTAHVSSFLYDIIET
;
A
#
# COMPACT_ATOMS: atom_id res chain seq x y z
N MET A 1 -14.85 -5.80 -10.10
CA MET A 1 -13.80 -5.85 -11.14
C MET A 1 -13.19 -4.47 -11.39
N GLY A 2 -13.98 -3.42 -11.71
CA GLY A 2 -13.46 -2.06 -11.97
C GLY A 2 -12.50 -1.52 -10.89
N ASN A 3 -12.90 -1.54 -9.62
CA ASN A 3 -12.05 -1.06 -8.51
C ASN A 3 -10.70 -1.80 -8.40
N ALA A 4 -10.70 -3.12 -8.58
CA ALA A 4 -9.48 -3.93 -8.49
C ALA A 4 -8.51 -3.61 -9.63
N ALA A 5 -9.03 -3.51 -10.86
CA ALA A 5 -8.24 -3.16 -12.03
C ALA A 5 -7.67 -1.73 -11.90
N CYS A 6 -8.50 -0.74 -11.56
CA CYS A 6 -8.04 0.63 -11.38
C CYS A 6 -6.95 0.74 -10.31
N ALA A 7 -7.14 0.11 -9.15
CA ALA A 7 -6.15 0.17 -8.07
C ALA A 7 -4.83 -0.51 -8.44
N GLY A 8 -4.87 -1.74 -8.95
CA GLY A 8 -3.65 -2.47 -9.32
C GLY A 8 -2.89 -1.82 -10.48
N LEU A 9 -3.60 -1.39 -11.53
CA LEU A 9 -2.99 -0.68 -12.66
C LEU A 9 -2.40 0.66 -12.23
N THR A 10 -3.09 1.41 -11.35
CA THR A 10 -2.56 2.68 -10.83
C THR A 10 -1.26 2.45 -10.05
N VAL A 11 -1.22 1.47 -9.15
CA VAL A 11 -0.01 1.14 -8.39
C VAL A 11 1.14 0.77 -9.35
N MET A 12 0.88 -0.09 -10.34
CA MET A 12 1.87 -0.44 -11.35
C MET A 12 2.40 0.80 -12.08
N PHE A 13 1.52 1.67 -12.60
CA PHE A 13 1.95 2.85 -13.35
C PHE A 13 2.75 3.83 -12.50
N ILE A 14 2.36 4.05 -11.24
CA ILE A 14 3.11 4.95 -10.35
C ILE A 14 4.49 4.37 -10.01
N ILE A 15 4.59 3.07 -9.72
CA ILE A 15 5.90 2.43 -9.47
C ILE A 15 6.79 2.53 -10.71
N LEU A 16 6.27 2.23 -11.89
CA LEU A 16 7.02 2.34 -13.14
C LEU A 16 7.45 3.78 -13.46
N SER A 17 6.64 4.77 -13.06
CA SER A 17 6.89 6.19 -13.38
C SER A 17 7.83 6.87 -12.39
N ILE A 18 7.61 6.71 -11.09
CA ILE A 18 8.31 7.46 -10.03
C ILE A 18 8.99 6.56 -8.98
N GLY A 19 9.02 5.25 -9.22
CA GLY A 19 9.73 4.29 -8.36
C GLY A 19 11.20 4.69 -8.18
N HIS A 20 11.89 5.01 -9.27
CA HIS A 20 13.29 5.46 -9.25
C HIS A 20 13.55 6.80 -8.53
N ILE A 21 12.51 7.58 -8.23
CA ILE A 21 12.65 8.89 -7.57
C ILE A 21 12.52 8.77 -6.05
N SER A 22 11.67 7.86 -5.56
CA SER A 22 11.24 7.85 -4.16
C SER A 22 11.02 6.46 -3.55
N GLY A 23 11.17 5.41 -4.35
CA GLY A 23 10.69 4.07 -4.02
C GLY A 23 9.21 3.83 -4.22
N ALA A 24 8.44 4.89 -4.48
CA ALA A 24 6.99 4.81 -4.64
C ALA A 24 6.32 3.94 -3.57
N HIS A 25 6.66 4.12 -2.28
CA HIS A 25 6.07 3.31 -1.21
C HIS A 25 4.55 3.46 -1.18
N LEU A 26 4.05 4.69 -1.35
CA LEU A 26 2.63 5.07 -1.45
C LEU A 26 1.73 4.52 -0.32
N ASN A 27 2.33 4.02 0.77
CA ASN A 27 1.69 3.24 1.80
C ASN A 27 2.53 3.31 3.09
N PRO A 28 1.96 3.82 4.20
CA PRO A 28 2.67 3.89 5.48
C PRO A 28 3.11 2.53 6.00
N SER A 29 2.30 1.48 5.80
CA SER A 29 2.66 0.13 6.23
C SER A 29 3.90 -0.40 5.51
N LEU A 30 4.03 -0.10 4.20
CA LEU A 30 5.25 -0.38 3.44
C LEU A 30 6.42 0.41 4.02
N THR A 31 6.24 1.72 4.18
CA THR A 31 7.30 2.63 4.64
C THR A 31 7.84 2.21 6.01
N ILE A 32 6.95 1.84 6.93
CA ILE A 32 7.28 1.34 8.26
C ILE A 32 7.99 -0.01 8.17
N ALA A 33 7.53 -0.93 7.32
CA ALA A 33 8.17 -2.24 7.17
C ALA A 33 9.60 -2.11 6.62
N PHE A 34 9.82 -1.31 5.57
CA PHE A 34 11.14 -1.03 5.04
C PHE A 34 12.06 -0.39 6.09
N ALA A 35 11.55 0.54 6.90
CA ALA A 35 12.33 1.14 7.98
C ALA A 35 12.65 0.15 9.11
N ALA A 36 11.70 -0.70 9.50
CA ALA A 36 11.88 -1.73 10.53
C ALA A 36 12.98 -2.73 10.16
N PHE A 37 13.11 -3.04 8.88
CA PHE A 37 14.15 -3.93 8.35
C PHE A 37 15.42 -3.20 7.88
N ARG A 38 15.58 -1.91 8.21
CA ARG A 38 16.75 -1.07 7.90
C ARG A 38 17.00 -0.81 6.41
N HIS A 39 15.96 -0.95 5.61
CA HIS A 39 15.96 -0.59 4.19
C HIS A 39 15.28 0.78 3.94
N PHE A 40 15.02 1.58 4.98
CA PHE A 40 14.62 2.98 4.83
C PHE A 40 14.97 3.77 6.10
N PRO A 41 15.56 4.98 6.02
CA PRO A 41 15.95 5.73 7.22
C PRO A 41 14.74 6.14 8.05
N TRP A 42 14.73 5.80 9.34
CA TRP A 42 13.65 6.18 10.27
C TRP A 42 13.43 7.70 10.35
N ALA A 43 14.48 8.50 10.11
CA ALA A 43 14.37 9.96 10.07
C ALA A 43 13.47 10.48 8.94
N HIS A 44 13.38 9.76 7.81
CA HIS A 44 12.56 10.15 6.66
C HIS A 44 11.11 9.67 6.77
N VAL A 45 10.84 8.65 7.59
CA VAL A 45 9.51 8.03 7.75
C VAL A 45 8.40 9.06 8.05
N PRO A 46 8.56 10.01 9.00
CA PRO A 46 7.49 10.96 9.31
C PRO A 46 7.13 11.86 8.12
N ALA A 47 8.13 12.40 7.42
CA ALA A 47 7.92 13.28 6.27
C ALA A 47 7.29 12.50 5.09
N TYR A 48 7.73 11.27 4.86
CA TYR A 48 7.21 10.41 3.81
C TYR A 48 5.74 10.02 4.06
N ILE A 49 5.39 9.64 5.30
CA ILE A 49 4.01 9.34 5.68
C ILE A 49 3.14 10.61 5.62
N ALA A 50 3.66 11.77 6.03
CA ALA A 50 2.93 13.03 5.92
C ALA A 50 2.58 13.34 4.46
N ALA A 51 3.54 13.19 3.53
CA ALA A 51 3.30 13.35 2.10
C ALA A 51 2.23 12.38 1.57
N GLN A 52 2.29 11.10 1.97
CA GLN A 52 1.29 10.09 1.60
C GLN A 52 -0.11 10.44 2.11
N VAL A 53 -0.24 10.89 3.36
CA VAL A 53 -1.51 11.31 3.98
C VAL A 53 -2.07 12.52 3.24
N SER A 54 -1.26 13.56 3.04
CA SER A 54 -1.67 14.78 2.34
C SER A 54 -2.13 14.49 0.90
N ALA A 55 -1.36 13.69 0.15
CA ALA A 55 -1.73 13.31 -1.22
C ALA A 55 -3.07 12.57 -1.27
N SER A 56 -3.30 11.62 -0.36
CA SER A 56 -4.56 10.88 -0.30
C SER A 56 -5.76 11.77 0.01
N ILE A 57 -5.64 12.66 1.01
CA ILE A 57 -6.70 13.60 1.36
C ILE A 57 -7.00 14.55 0.19
N CYS A 58 -5.96 15.15 -0.41
CA CYS A 58 -6.11 16.03 -1.56
C CYS A 58 -6.82 15.34 -2.73
N ALA A 59 -6.41 14.11 -3.08
CA ALA A 59 -7.02 13.34 -4.16
C ALA A 59 -8.50 13.05 -3.89
N CYS A 60 -8.87 12.68 -2.66
CA CYS A 60 -10.25 12.36 -2.32
C CYS A 60 -11.16 13.61 -2.29
N TYR A 61 -10.66 14.77 -1.83
CA TYR A 61 -11.41 16.02 -1.95
C TYR A 61 -11.52 16.49 -3.40
N ALA A 62 -10.50 16.31 -4.22
CA ALA A 62 -10.58 16.60 -5.65
C ALA A 62 -11.68 15.77 -6.32
N LEU A 63 -11.72 14.46 -6.07
CA LEU A 63 -12.80 13.59 -6.55
C LEU A 63 -14.18 14.02 -6.05
N LYS A 64 -14.27 14.46 -4.78
CA LYS A 64 -15.52 14.96 -4.20
C LYS A 64 -16.06 16.22 -4.88
N VAL A 65 -15.17 17.07 -5.41
CA VAL A 65 -15.52 18.25 -6.20
C VAL A 65 -15.87 17.88 -7.65
N VAL A 66 -15.17 16.91 -8.24
CA VAL A 66 -15.39 16.51 -9.64
C VAL A 66 -16.72 15.77 -9.83
N TYR A 67 -17.12 14.91 -8.89
CA TYR A 67 -18.29 14.06 -9.04
C TYR A 67 -19.49 14.53 -8.20
N HIS A 68 -20.61 14.82 -8.87
CA HIS A 68 -21.88 15.18 -8.25
C HIS A 68 -23.03 14.28 -8.77
N PRO A 69 -23.77 13.58 -7.89
CA PRO A 69 -23.59 13.52 -6.44
C PRO A 69 -22.27 12.86 -6.04
N PHE A 70 -21.76 13.19 -4.85
CA PHE A 70 -20.51 12.61 -4.34
C PHE A 70 -20.62 11.09 -4.35
N LEU A 71 -19.75 10.48 -5.13
CA LEU A 71 -19.57 9.04 -5.11
C LEU A 71 -18.71 8.75 -3.87
N SER A 72 -19.29 8.20 -2.81
CA SER A 72 -18.56 7.68 -1.63
C SER A 72 -17.66 6.47 -1.97
N GLY A 73 -17.23 6.36 -3.23
CA GLY A 73 -16.30 5.37 -3.72
C GLY A 73 -14.97 5.48 -3.00
N GLY A 74 -14.39 4.34 -2.66
CA GLY A 74 -13.12 4.25 -1.97
C GLY A 74 -13.19 4.24 -0.45
N VAL A 75 -14.32 4.63 0.18
CA VAL A 75 -14.51 4.44 1.62
C VAL A 75 -14.46 2.95 1.93
N THR A 76 -13.60 2.57 2.88
CA THR A 76 -13.39 1.17 3.25
C THR A 76 -14.12 0.88 4.55
N VAL A 77 -15.23 0.15 4.47
CA VAL A 77 -16.00 -0.30 5.64
C VAL A 77 -16.23 -1.80 5.48
N PRO A 78 -15.92 -2.61 6.50
CA PRO A 78 -16.11 -4.04 6.41
C PRO A 78 -17.61 -4.40 6.33
N THR A 79 -17.93 -5.38 5.49
CA THR A 79 -19.27 -5.99 5.39
C THR A 79 -19.38 -7.27 6.21
N VAL A 80 -18.25 -7.78 6.70
CA VAL A 80 -18.09 -8.98 7.53
C VAL A 80 -17.75 -8.60 8.97
N ASP A 81 -17.61 -9.61 9.84
CA ASP A 81 -17.21 -9.39 11.24
C ASP A 81 -15.82 -8.75 11.35
N VAL A 82 -15.56 -8.09 12.49
CA VAL A 82 -14.30 -7.37 12.77
C VAL A 82 -13.09 -8.30 12.68
N GLY A 83 -13.17 -9.52 13.22
CA GLY A 83 -12.10 -10.51 13.19
C GLY A 83 -11.79 -10.97 11.77
N GLN A 84 -12.82 -11.29 10.98
CA GLN A 84 -12.67 -11.62 9.56
C GLN A 84 -12.06 -10.47 8.76
N ALA A 85 -12.53 -9.23 8.96
CA ALA A 85 -11.99 -8.07 8.26
C ALA A 85 -10.52 -7.81 8.62
N PHE A 86 -10.17 -7.90 9.90
CA PHE A 86 -8.80 -7.77 10.39
C PHE A 86 -7.89 -8.85 9.79
N ALA A 87 -8.30 -10.12 9.86
CA ALA A 87 -7.54 -11.23 9.30
C ALA A 87 -7.37 -11.08 7.78
N THR A 88 -8.43 -10.65 7.08
CA THR A 88 -8.37 -10.41 5.64
C THR A 88 -7.34 -9.33 5.30
N GLU A 89 -7.42 -8.15 5.92
CA GLU A 89 -6.49 -7.03 5.70
C GLU A 89 -5.04 -7.40 6.08
N PHE A 90 -4.85 -8.15 7.17
CA PHE A 90 -3.55 -8.67 7.55
C PHE A 90 -2.96 -9.58 6.46
N ILE A 91 -3.71 -10.59 6.01
CA ILE A 91 -3.25 -11.59 5.03
C ILE A 91 -2.94 -10.94 3.68
N ILE A 92 -3.84 -10.11 3.15
CA ILE A 92 -3.60 -9.47 1.85
C ILE A 92 -2.41 -8.51 1.90
N THR A 93 -2.20 -7.82 3.03
CA THR A 93 -1.03 -6.94 3.18
C THR A 93 0.26 -7.73 3.36
N PHE A 94 0.20 -8.86 4.09
CA PHE A 94 1.30 -9.82 4.15
C PHE A 94 1.72 -10.27 2.75
N ILE A 95 0.76 -10.69 1.91
CA ILE A 95 1.04 -11.14 0.53
C ILE A 95 1.65 -10.00 -0.28
N LEU A 96 1.09 -8.78 -0.17
CA LEU A 96 1.61 -7.60 -0.86
C LEU A 96 3.07 -7.37 -0.50
N LEU A 97 3.41 -7.33 0.81
CA LEU A 97 4.78 -7.06 1.24
C LEU A 97 5.73 -8.21 0.96
N PHE A 98 5.26 -9.45 1.04
CA PHE A 98 6.06 -10.59 0.62
C PHE A 98 6.47 -10.45 -0.86
N VAL A 99 5.54 -10.12 -1.75
CA VAL A 99 5.84 -9.92 -3.17
C VAL A 99 6.75 -8.71 -3.38
N VAL A 100 6.43 -7.55 -2.80
CA VAL A 100 7.24 -6.33 -2.90
C VAL A 100 8.68 -6.61 -2.50
N THR A 101 8.89 -7.28 -1.37
CA THR A 101 10.23 -7.54 -0.86
C THR A 101 10.95 -8.62 -1.64
N ALA A 102 10.26 -9.69 -2.04
CA ALA A 102 10.84 -10.75 -2.87
C ALA A 102 11.37 -10.21 -4.21
N VAL A 103 10.58 -9.39 -4.92
CA VAL A 103 11.01 -8.80 -6.21
C VAL A 103 12.11 -7.77 -6.01
N ALA A 104 12.13 -7.08 -4.88
CA ALA A 104 13.11 -6.05 -4.61
C ALA A 104 14.47 -6.61 -4.12
N THR A 105 14.48 -7.83 -3.56
CA THR A 105 15.69 -8.57 -3.17
C THR A 105 16.26 -9.48 -4.26
N ASP A 106 15.55 -9.72 -5.36
CA ASP A 106 16.10 -10.51 -6.47
C ASP A 106 17.03 -9.64 -7.31
N SER A 107 18.35 -9.89 -7.23
CA SER A 107 19.38 -9.18 -7.99
C SER A 107 19.28 -9.41 -9.51
N ARG A 108 18.42 -10.33 -9.96
CA ARG A 108 18.12 -10.57 -11.39
C ARG A 108 16.84 -9.89 -11.83
N ALA A 109 16.05 -9.32 -10.90
CA ALA A 109 14.80 -8.68 -11.25
C ALA A 109 15.07 -7.35 -11.96
N VAL A 110 14.42 -7.19 -13.11
CA VAL A 110 14.35 -5.92 -13.83
C VAL A 110 13.35 -5.02 -13.09
N GLY A 111 13.70 -3.76 -12.81
CA GLY A 111 12.84 -2.82 -12.06
C GLY A 111 11.42 -2.68 -12.64
N GLU A 112 11.27 -2.84 -13.96
CA GLU A 112 9.97 -2.84 -14.63
C GLU A 112 9.08 -4.04 -14.23
N LEU A 113 9.68 -5.22 -14.01
CA LEU A 113 8.94 -6.40 -13.56
C LEU A 113 8.45 -6.24 -12.12
N ALA A 114 9.16 -5.47 -11.28
CA ALA A 114 8.73 -5.18 -9.91
C ALA A 114 7.42 -4.40 -9.89
N GLY A 115 7.28 -3.35 -10.71
CA GLY A 115 6.04 -2.57 -10.82
C GLY A 115 4.85 -3.42 -11.28
N ILE A 116 5.07 -4.30 -12.27
CA ILE A 116 4.05 -5.23 -12.76
C ILE A 116 3.62 -6.22 -11.67
N ALA A 117 4.59 -6.85 -11.00
CA ALA A 117 4.31 -7.83 -9.95
C ALA A 117 3.52 -7.19 -8.79
N VAL A 118 3.95 -6.04 -8.29
CA VAL A 118 3.29 -5.35 -7.18
C VAL A 118 1.87 -4.92 -7.56
N GLY A 119 1.68 -4.31 -8.74
CA GLY A 119 0.35 -3.92 -9.21
C GLY A 119 -0.58 -5.11 -9.45
N ALA A 120 -0.08 -6.21 -10.01
CA ALA A 120 -0.84 -7.45 -10.17
C ALA A 120 -1.26 -8.05 -8.82
N THR A 121 -0.38 -8.03 -7.82
CA THR A 121 -0.73 -8.47 -6.46
C THR A 121 -1.82 -7.61 -5.84
N VAL A 122 -1.75 -6.28 -5.95
CA VAL A 122 -2.81 -5.38 -5.48
C VAL A 122 -4.14 -5.70 -6.17
N LEU A 123 -4.13 -5.90 -7.50
CA LEU A 123 -5.32 -6.28 -8.27
C LEU A 123 -5.93 -7.58 -7.75
N LEU A 124 -5.15 -8.65 -7.63
CA LEU A 124 -5.61 -9.96 -7.17
C LEU A 124 -6.16 -9.88 -5.74
N ASN A 125 -5.45 -9.20 -4.85
CA ASN A 125 -5.89 -9.03 -3.48
C ASN A 125 -7.25 -8.33 -3.39
N ILE A 126 -7.48 -7.28 -4.20
CA ILE A 126 -8.77 -6.56 -4.20
C ILE A 126 -9.88 -7.39 -4.84
N LEU A 127 -9.59 -8.23 -5.84
CA LEU A 127 -10.60 -9.16 -6.39
C LEU A 127 -11.14 -10.11 -5.31
N ILE A 128 -10.29 -10.54 -4.38
CA ILE A 128 -10.64 -11.47 -3.30
C ILE A 128 -11.26 -10.74 -2.11
N SER A 129 -10.60 -9.70 -1.61
CA SER A 129 -10.95 -9.03 -0.34
C SER A 129 -11.91 -7.84 -0.50
N GLY A 130 -12.07 -7.32 -1.72
CA GLY A 130 -12.93 -6.18 -2.01
C GLY A 130 -14.37 -6.33 -1.50
N PRO A 131 -15.04 -7.48 -1.69
CA PRO A 131 -16.41 -7.69 -1.20
C PRO A 131 -16.55 -7.74 0.33
N THR A 132 -15.49 -8.09 1.06
CA THR A 132 -15.54 -8.36 2.51
C THR A 132 -14.94 -7.21 3.34
N SER A 133 -13.65 -6.94 3.18
CA SER A 133 -12.94 -5.88 3.89
C SER A 133 -12.81 -4.59 3.06
N GLY A 134 -13.07 -4.63 1.76
CA GLY A 134 -12.81 -3.53 0.84
C GLY A 134 -11.39 -3.50 0.26
N GLY A 135 -10.51 -4.42 0.70
CA GLY A 135 -9.17 -4.63 0.15
C GLY A 135 -8.29 -3.40 0.19
N SER A 136 -8.04 -2.86 1.38
CA SER A 136 -7.28 -1.61 1.51
C SER A 136 -5.78 -1.82 1.36
N MET A 137 -5.21 -2.72 2.18
CA MET A 137 -3.77 -2.94 2.35
C MET A 137 -2.95 -1.71 2.79
N ASN A 138 -3.58 -0.56 2.95
CA ASN A 138 -2.89 0.73 2.99
C ASN A 138 -3.66 1.76 3.85
N PRO A 139 -3.08 2.18 4.99
CA PRO A 139 -3.68 3.16 5.88
C PRO A 139 -4.13 4.46 5.18
N VAL A 140 -3.32 5.04 4.29
CA VAL A 140 -3.70 6.31 3.63
C VAL A 140 -4.74 6.12 2.55
N ARG A 141 -4.78 4.94 1.89
CA ARG A 141 -5.82 4.60 0.92
C ARG A 141 -7.20 4.46 1.57
N THR A 142 -7.26 4.14 2.86
CA THR A 142 -8.50 4.19 3.66
C THR A 142 -8.76 5.59 4.20
N LEU A 143 -7.73 6.27 4.71
CA LEU A 143 -7.87 7.54 5.42
C LEU A 143 -8.42 8.67 4.54
N GLY A 144 -7.90 8.85 3.32
CA GLY A 144 -8.34 9.92 2.42
C GLY A 144 -9.84 9.89 2.13
N PRO A 145 -10.40 8.76 1.65
CA PRO A 145 -11.83 8.62 1.42
C PRO A 145 -12.65 8.76 2.70
N ALA A 146 -12.17 8.23 3.84
CA ALA A 146 -12.84 8.35 5.13
C ALA A 146 -13.00 9.81 5.56
N VAL A 147 -11.95 10.62 5.41
CA VAL A 147 -11.99 12.06 5.71
C VAL A 147 -12.92 12.80 4.74
N ALA A 148 -12.79 12.57 3.44
CA ALA A 148 -13.63 13.25 2.45
C ALA A 148 -15.13 12.92 2.61
N ALA A 149 -15.46 11.68 2.99
CA ALA A 149 -16.82 11.22 3.22
C ALA A 149 -17.34 11.46 4.65
N GLY A 150 -16.48 11.80 5.61
CA GLY A 150 -16.83 11.90 7.03
C GLY A 150 -17.22 10.55 7.67
N ASN A 151 -16.68 9.43 7.16
CA ASN A 151 -17.01 8.09 7.63
C ASN A 151 -15.76 7.34 8.10
N TYR A 152 -15.63 7.17 9.41
CA TYR A 152 -14.46 6.57 10.08
C TYR A 152 -14.75 5.18 10.66
N LYS A 153 -15.87 4.56 10.27
CA LYS A 153 -16.30 3.29 10.84
C LYS A 153 -15.22 2.21 10.66
N HIS A 154 -14.81 1.61 11.78
CA HIS A 154 -13.75 0.58 11.85
C HIS A 154 -12.39 0.96 11.24
N ILE A 155 -12.09 2.27 11.11
CA ILE A 155 -10.85 2.73 10.46
C ILE A 155 -9.58 2.15 11.08
N TRP A 156 -9.59 1.89 12.40
CA TRP A 156 -8.46 1.32 13.14
C TRP A 156 -8.00 -0.03 12.57
N ILE A 157 -8.90 -0.84 12.01
CA ILE A 157 -8.53 -2.13 11.39
C ILE A 157 -7.52 -1.88 10.27
N TYR A 158 -7.79 -0.88 9.43
CA TYR A 158 -6.96 -0.54 8.27
C TYR A 158 -5.70 0.26 8.63
N LEU A 159 -5.59 0.75 9.87
CA LEU A 159 -4.35 1.33 10.39
C LEU A 159 -3.44 0.25 10.99
N VAL A 160 -4.02 -0.77 11.66
CA VAL A 160 -3.27 -1.76 12.43
C VAL A 160 -3.00 -3.03 11.63
N ALA A 161 -4.03 -3.67 11.06
CA ALA A 161 -3.89 -4.96 10.38
C ALA A 161 -2.94 -4.89 9.17
N PRO A 162 -3.00 -3.84 8.31
CA PRO A 162 -2.03 -3.69 7.23
C PRO A 162 -0.59 -3.54 7.73
N THR A 163 -0.35 -2.77 8.80
CA THR A 163 1.03 -2.58 9.29
C THR A 163 1.59 -3.87 9.88
N LEU A 164 0.79 -4.63 10.62
CA LEU A 164 1.21 -5.94 11.13
C LEU A 164 1.44 -6.95 9.99
N GLY A 165 0.55 -6.99 9.01
CA GLY A 165 0.71 -7.84 7.83
C GLY A 165 1.96 -7.48 7.05
N ALA A 166 2.24 -6.18 6.88
CA ALA A 166 3.41 -5.67 6.19
C ALA A 166 4.72 -6.09 6.86
N LEU A 167 4.81 -5.94 8.19
CA LEU A 167 5.98 -6.36 8.97
C LEU A 167 6.20 -7.87 8.86
N ALA A 168 5.13 -8.67 8.99
CA ALA A 168 5.21 -10.12 8.89
C ALA A 168 5.59 -10.60 7.47
N GLY A 169 5.05 -9.96 6.42
CA GLY A 169 5.31 -10.31 5.02
C GLY A 169 6.72 -9.94 4.55
N SER A 170 7.30 -8.90 5.12
CA SER A 170 8.63 -8.40 4.75
C SER A 170 9.77 -9.19 5.38
N GLY A 171 9.57 -9.71 6.59
CA GLY A 171 10.62 -10.36 7.39
C GLY A 171 11.40 -11.50 6.70
N PRO A 172 10.74 -12.41 5.94
CA PRO A 172 11.44 -13.50 5.26
C PRO A 172 12.44 -13.05 4.20
N SER A 173 12.17 -11.93 3.52
CA SER A 173 12.98 -11.45 2.40
C SER A 173 13.94 -10.31 2.79
N LEU A 174 13.52 -9.41 3.71
CA LEU A 174 14.29 -8.25 4.17
C LEU A 174 15.05 -8.51 5.47
N HIS A 175 15.73 -9.65 5.61
CA HIS A 175 16.65 -9.78 6.75
C HIS A 175 17.73 -8.67 6.67
N PRO A 176 18.26 -8.14 7.79
CA PRO A 176 19.09 -6.92 7.78
C PRO A 176 20.38 -6.97 6.95
N THR A 177 20.79 -8.16 6.50
CA THR A 177 21.96 -8.39 5.65
C THR A 177 21.58 -8.81 4.22
N ALA A 178 20.30 -8.72 3.86
CA ALA A 178 19.83 -9.04 2.52
C ALA A 178 20.47 -8.11 1.50
N HIS A 179 21.09 -8.69 0.48
CA HIS A 179 21.46 -7.95 -0.72
C HIS A 179 20.17 -7.58 -1.45
N VAL A 180 19.79 -6.31 -1.34
CA VAL A 180 18.72 -5.72 -2.14
C VAL A 180 19.25 -5.38 -3.53
N SER A 181 18.39 -5.50 -4.55
CA SER A 181 18.76 -5.17 -5.92
C SER A 181 19.20 -3.70 -6.03
N SER A 182 20.00 -3.36 -7.05
CA SER A 182 20.42 -1.97 -7.30
C SER A 182 19.22 -1.02 -7.42
N PHE A 183 18.08 -1.53 -7.89
CA PHE A 183 16.82 -0.81 -7.93
C PHE A 183 16.37 -0.30 -6.54
N LEU A 184 16.56 -1.09 -5.47
CA LEU A 184 16.26 -0.63 -4.12
C LEU A 184 17.33 0.31 -3.56
N TYR A 185 18.60 0.17 -3.96
CA TYR A 185 19.64 1.13 -3.55
C TYR A 185 19.39 2.53 -4.13
N ASP A 186 19.01 2.62 -5.40
CA ASP A 186 18.64 3.90 -6.04
C ASP A 186 17.40 4.55 -5.37
N ILE A 187 16.55 3.73 -4.77
CA ILE A 187 15.33 4.12 -4.04
C ILE A 187 15.63 4.63 -2.61
N ILE A 188 16.64 4.07 -1.95
CA ILE A 188 16.95 4.36 -0.53
C ILE A 188 17.92 5.55 -0.39
N GLU A 189 18.78 5.77 -1.40
CA GLU A 189 19.80 6.83 -1.37
C GLU A 189 19.35 8.17 -2.01
N THR A 190 18.06 8.31 -2.36
CA THR A 190 17.44 9.60 -2.79
C THR A 190 16.64 10.26 -1.67
#